data_AF-A0A1Z9T087-F1
#
_entry.id   AF-A0A1Z9T087-F1
#
_cell.length_a   1.000
_cell.length_b   1.000
_cell.length_c   1.000
_cell.angle_alpha   90.00
_cell.angle_beta   90.00
_cell.angle_gamma   90.00
#
_symmetry.space_group_name_H-M   'P 1'
#
loop_
_entity.id
_entity.type
_entity.pdbx_description
1 polymer ?
#
loop_
_entity_poly.entity_id
_entity_poly.type
_entity_poly.pdbx_seq_one_letter_code
_entity_poly.pdbx_strand_id
1 'polypeptide(L)'
;MSAELEEQIAQLENSLGQEQQRLEKLWDAYEQQEKDLNASLDRINYLESDIETRQTMITSLQELLTERDAKLRDLEIQRQRQSKIAAEYEPKIKEMQGIIEDQTEKYERLLSITQEMEDELDLARQSLHARDGWFNANISSLESVSEIIKEWRNIQGGKFPEVKESSGPGGGKSAFVSSVAKIKGLGAVKAENLYDAGFHTVDDLKSASTEDIAGVVGFTNLSASKVVKGAKEL
;
A
#
# COMPACT_ATOMS: atom_id res chain seq x y z
N MET A 1 112.12 -97.19 -30.18
CA MET A 1 111.35 -96.49 -29.13
C MET A 1 110.42 -97.51 -28.52
N SER A 2 110.38 -97.64 -27.19
CA SER A 2 109.69 -98.74 -26.50
C SER A 2 108.17 -98.51 -26.48
N ALA A 3 107.39 -99.57 -26.69
CA ALA A 3 105.93 -99.55 -26.64
C ALA A 3 105.37 -99.01 -25.30
N GLU A 4 106.10 -99.18 -24.19
CA GLU A 4 105.76 -98.59 -22.89
C GLU A 4 105.78 -97.06 -22.88
N LEU A 5 106.65 -96.44 -23.70
CA LEU A 5 106.74 -94.99 -23.81
C LEU A 5 105.56 -94.41 -24.61
N GLU A 6 105.11 -95.12 -25.65
CA GLU A 6 103.90 -94.78 -26.40
C GLU A 6 102.63 -94.94 -25.55
N GLU A 7 102.56 -95.98 -24.71
CA GLU A 7 101.43 -96.20 -23.80
C GLU A 7 101.36 -95.15 -22.68
N GLN A 8 102.51 -94.73 -22.13
CA GLN A 8 102.59 -93.62 -21.17
C GLN A 8 102.21 -92.28 -21.79
N ILE A 9 102.65 -92.02 -23.03
CA ILE A 9 102.25 -90.82 -23.77
C ILE A 9 100.73 -90.79 -23.99
N ALA A 10 100.13 -91.91 -24.40
CA ALA A 10 98.68 -92.00 -24.60
C ALA A 10 97.88 -91.79 -23.29
N GLN A 11 98.36 -92.29 -22.15
CA GLN A 11 97.72 -92.07 -20.84
C GLN A 11 97.85 -90.60 -20.38
N LEU A 12 98.98 -89.96 -20.67
CA LEU A 12 99.17 -88.53 -20.39
C LEU A 12 98.28 -87.66 -21.27
N GLU A 13 98.12 -87.99 -22.54
CA GLU A 13 97.20 -87.30 -23.45
C GLU A 13 95.74 -87.44 -23.02
N ASN A 14 95.34 -88.62 -22.57
CA ASN A 14 93.98 -88.87 -22.11
C ASN A 14 93.67 -88.16 -20.77
N SER A 15 94.63 -88.12 -19.85
CA SER A 15 94.49 -87.36 -18.59
C SER A 15 94.50 -85.84 -18.82
N LEU A 16 95.35 -85.35 -19.73
CA LEU A 16 95.36 -83.96 -20.16
C LEU A 16 94.01 -83.56 -20.79
N GLY A 17 93.43 -84.41 -21.63
CA GLY A 17 92.11 -84.17 -22.22
C GLY A 17 90.98 -84.14 -21.18
N GLN A 18 91.02 -85.01 -20.17
CA GLN A 18 90.04 -85.00 -19.07
C GLN A 18 90.17 -83.75 -18.19
N GLU A 19 91.39 -83.30 -17.91
CA GLU A 19 91.62 -82.06 -17.16
C GLU A 19 91.20 -80.82 -17.96
N GLN A 20 91.43 -80.80 -19.27
CA GLN A 20 90.91 -79.75 -20.16
C GLN A 20 89.37 -79.67 -20.11
N GLN A 21 88.67 -80.81 -20.20
CA GLN A 21 87.21 -80.85 -20.11
C GLN A 21 86.68 -80.42 -18.73
N ARG A 22 87.41 -80.72 -17.64
CA ARG A 22 87.05 -80.25 -16.29
C ARG A 22 87.22 -78.75 -16.16
N LEU A 23 88.34 -78.22 -16.67
CA LEU A 23 88.61 -76.79 -16.71
C LEU A 23 87.55 -76.03 -17.52
N GLU A 24 87.14 -76.55 -18.67
CA GLU A 24 86.09 -75.96 -19.51
C GLU A 24 84.76 -75.87 -18.76
N LYS A 25 84.29 -76.98 -18.15
CA LYS A 25 83.05 -76.97 -17.34
C LYS A 25 83.11 -76.03 -16.15
N LEU A 26 84.29 -75.92 -15.52
CA LEU A 26 84.50 -75.00 -14.40
C LEU A 26 84.44 -73.55 -14.89
N TRP A 27 85.03 -73.27 -16.06
CA TRP A 27 84.99 -71.96 -16.67
C TRP A 27 83.57 -71.55 -17.06
N ASP A 28 82.79 -72.45 -17.70
CA ASP A 28 81.38 -72.23 -18.01
C ASP A 28 80.55 -71.96 -16.74
N ALA A 29 80.80 -72.69 -15.66
CA ALA A 29 80.14 -72.48 -14.38
C ALA A 29 80.49 -71.12 -13.75
N TYR A 30 81.75 -70.69 -13.84
CA TYR A 30 82.16 -69.36 -13.38
C TYR A 30 81.57 -68.24 -14.23
N GLU A 31 81.53 -68.40 -15.55
CA GLU A 31 80.91 -67.41 -16.44
C GLU A 31 79.41 -67.27 -16.14
N GLN A 32 78.71 -68.39 -15.89
CA GLN A 32 77.32 -68.36 -15.48
C GLN A 32 77.13 -67.70 -14.10
N GLN A 33 78.00 -68.01 -13.14
CA GLN A 33 77.96 -67.41 -11.81
C GLN A 33 78.19 -65.88 -11.88
N GLU A 34 79.09 -65.42 -12.73
CA GLU A 34 79.34 -64.00 -12.94
C GLU A 34 78.12 -63.29 -13.56
N LYS A 35 77.46 -63.93 -14.54
CA LYS A 35 76.19 -63.43 -15.11
C LYS A 35 75.09 -63.32 -14.06
N ASP A 36 74.90 -64.36 -13.25
CA ASP A 36 73.88 -64.38 -12.22
C ASP A 36 74.18 -63.34 -11.11
N LEU A 37 75.45 -63.18 -10.75
CA LEU A 37 75.89 -62.15 -9.81
C LEU A 37 75.60 -60.75 -10.35
N ASN A 38 75.96 -60.45 -11.60
CA ASN A 38 75.68 -59.17 -12.23
C ASN A 38 74.17 -58.88 -12.31
N ALA A 39 73.36 -59.86 -12.69
CA ALA A 39 71.89 -59.72 -12.68
C ALA A 39 71.33 -59.43 -11.27
N SER A 40 71.91 -60.04 -10.23
CA SER A 40 71.52 -59.75 -8.85
C SER A 40 71.92 -58.34 -8.40
N LEU A 41 73.10 -57.86 -8.81
CA LEU A 41 73.58 -56.52 -8.52
C LEU A 41 72.71 -55.46 -9.21
N ASP A 42 72.34 -55.69 -10.48
CA ASP A 42 71.42 -54.81 -11.20
C ASP A 42 70.05 -54.76 -10.51
N ARG A 43 69.57 -55.90 -10.00
CA ARG A 43 68.32 -55.94 -9.24
C ARG A 43 68.42 -55.18 -7.92
N ILE A 44 69.54 -55.29 -7.20
CA ILE A 44 69.80 -54.55 -5.96
C ILE A 44 69.80 -53.05 -6.26
N ASN A 45 70.57 -52.60 -7.26
CA ASN A 45 70.63 -51.19 -7.66
C ASN A 45 69.25 -50.61 -7.99
N TYR A 46 68.42 -51.38 -8.71
CA TYR A 46 67.05 -50.97 -9.01
C TYR A 46 66.21 -50.83 -7.72
N LEU A 47 66.27 -51.80 -6.82
CA LEU A 47 65.52 -51.76 -5.56
C LEU A 47 65.99 -50.63 -4.65
N GLU A 48 67.28 -50.34 -4.60
CA GLU A 48 67.84 -49.20 -3.86
C GLU A 48 67.29 -47.88 -4.40
N SER A 49 67.27 -47.71 -5.73
CA SER A 49 66.67 -46.52 -6.34
C SER A 49 65.16 -46.38 -6.06
N ASP A 50 64.40 -47.48 -6.09
CA ASP A 50 62.97 -47.47 -5.74
C ASP A 50 62.77 -47.10 -4.26
N ILE A 51 63.61 -47.62 -3.35
CA ILE A 51 63.57 -47.27 -1.93
C ILE A 51 63.83 -45.78 -1.73
N GLU A 52 64.83 -45.21 -2.40
CA GLU A 52 65.12 -43.77 -2.34
C GLU A 52 63.92 -42.94 -2.80
N THR A 53 63.33 -43.26 -3.95
CA THR A 53 62.16 -42.52 -4.45
C THR A 53 60.98 -42.59 -3.48
N ARG A 54 60.69 -43.78 -2.93
CA ARG A 54 59.64 -43.94 -1.91
C ARG A 54 59.95 -43.17 -0.64
N GLN A 55 61.21 -43.10 -0.22
CA GLN A 55 61.61 -42.34 0.95
C GLN A 55 61.36 -40.84 0.73
N THR A 56 61.66 -40.30 -0.46
CA THR A 56 61.34 -38.89 -0.78
C THR A 56 59.83 -38.64 -0.76
N MET A 57 59.04 -39.59 -1.26
CA MET A 57 57.58 -39.50 -1.23
C MET A 57 57.05 -39.50 0.20
N ILE A 58 57.56 -40.39 1.06
CA ILE A 58 57.19 -40.46 2.48
C ILE A 58 57.50 -39.12 3.17
N THR A 59 58.68 -38.55 2.95
CA THR A 59 59.05 -37.25 3.53
C THR A 59 58.09 -36.15 3.08
N SER A 60 57.78 -36.06 1.78
CA SER A 60 56.82 -35.05 1.28
C SER A 60 55.41 -35.22 1.86
N LEU A 61 54.95 -36.47 2.05
CA LEU A 61 53.65 -36.75 2.65
C LEU A 61 53.62 -36.40 4.14
N GLN A 62 54.72 -36.64 4.86
CA GLN A 62 54.88 -36.23 6.25
C GLN A 62 54.83 -34.71 6.39
N GLU A 63 55.52 -33.96 5.54
CA GLU A 63 55.46 -32.50 5.52
C GLU A 63 54.03 -32.01 5.31
N LEU A 64 53.33 -32.52 4.28
CA LEU A 64 51.93 -32.18 4.03
C LEU A 64 51.02 -32.49 5.22
N LEU A 65 51.23 -33.61 5.89
CA LEU A 65 50.45 -33.99 7.07
C LEU A 65 50.69 -33.01 8.22
N THR A 66 51.93 -32.61 8.47
CA THR A 66 52.25 -31.61 9.50
C THR A 66 51.64 -30.24 9.20
N GLU A 67 51.60 -29.82 7.94
CA GLU A 67 50.92 -28.59 7.53
C GLU A 67 49.41 -28.66 7.76
N ARG A 68 48.79 -29.81 7.49
CA ARG A 68 47.36 -30.03 7.74
C ARG A 68 47.05 -29.98 9.22
N ASP A 69 47.87 -30.61 10.05
CA ASP A 69 47.73 -30.57 11.52
C ASP A 69 47.88 -29.14 12.06
N ALA A 70 48.82 -28.36 11.54
CA ALA A 70 48.98 -26.96 11.90
C ALA A 70 47.74 -26.13 11.53
N LYS A 71 47.20 -26.32 10.31
CA LYS A 71 45.97 -25.64 9.85
C LYS A 71 44.75 -26.03 10.69
N LEU A 72 44.61 -27.30 11.05
CA LEU A 72 43.51 -27.77 11.91
C LEU A 72 43.58 -27.12 13.30
N ARG A 73 44.77 -27.00 13.89
CA ARG A 73 44.95 -26.32 15.18
C ARG A 73 44.58 -24.84 15.10
N ASP A 74 44.98 -24.13 14.04
CA ASP A 74 44.62 -22.73 13.86
C ASP A 74 43.10 -22.55 13.73
N LEU A 75 42.45 -23.39 12.92
CA LEU A 75 40.99 -23.39 12.79
C LEU A 75 40.28 -23.68 14.12
N GLU A 76 40.79 -24.60 14.92
CA GLU A 76 40.22 -24.89 16.24
C GLU A 76 40.33 -23.68 17.19
N ILE A 77 41.47 -22.97 17.17
CA ILE A 77 41.65 -21.73 17.95
C ILE A 77 40.68 -20.64 17.45
N GLN A 78 40.55 -20.47 16.14
CA GLN A 78 39.59 -19.52 15.56
C GLN A 78 38.15 -19.86 15.95
N ARG A 79 37.77 -21.13 15.90
CA ARG A 79 36.45 -21.62 16.33
C ARG A 79 36.20 -21.31 17.80
N GLN A 80 37.18 -21.53 18.68
CA GLN A 80 37.06 -21.20 20.09
C GLN A 80 36.92 -19.69 20.33
N ARG A 81 37.65 -18.85 19.61
CA ARG A 81 37.50 -17.38 19.67
C ARG A 81 36.10 -16.95 19.25
N GLN A 82 35.61 -17.47 18.11
CA GLN A 82 34.26 -17.18 17.63
C GLN A 82 33.19 -17.67 18.61
N SER A 83 33.37 -18.84 19.22
CA SER A 83 32.46 -19.37 20.23
C SER A 83 32.38 -18.46 21.47
N LYS A 84 33.50 -17.89 21.92
CA LYS A 84 33.50 -16.90 23.02
C LYS A 84 32.78 -15.61 22.65
N ILE A 85 33.03 -15.10 21.43
CA ILE A 85 32.34 -13.92 20.90
C ILE A 85 30.83 -14.20 20.86
N ALA A 86 30.41 -15.31 20.26
CA ALA A 86 29.01 -15.70 20.21
C ALA A 86 28.39 -15.76 21.61
N ALA A 87 29.05 -16.38 22.58
CA ALA A 87 28.56 -16.46 23.96
C ALA A 87 28.40 -15.07 24.64
N GLU A 88 29.21 -14.08 24.26
CA GLU A 88 29.10 -12.71 24.78
C GLU A 88 27.96 -11.92 24.12
N TYR A 89 27.82 -12.02 22.79
CA TYR A 89 26.85 -11.22 22.04
C TYR A 89 25.45 -11.83 22.00
N GLU A 90 25.32 -13.15 22.08
CA GLU A 90 24.02 -13.85 22.12
C GLU A 90 23.04 -13.30 23.18
N PRO A 91 23.43 -13.12 24.46
CA PRO A 91 22.51 -12.56 25.46
C PRO A 91 22.16 -11.10 25.17
N LYS A 92 23.11 -10.28 24.69
CA LYS A 92 22.86 -8.88 24.33
C LYS A 92 21.86 -8.77 23.18
N ILE A 93 21.98 -9.66 22.19
CA ILE A 93 21.03 -9.72 21.08
C ILE A 93 19.64 -10.10 21.59
N LYS A 94 19.52 -11.10 22.48
CA LYS A 94 18.23 -11.47 23.07
C LYS A 94 17.60 -10.35 23.89
N GLU A 95 18.40 -9.63 24.67
CA GLU A 95 17.94 -8.46 25.41
C GLU A 95 17.41 -7.36 24.47
N MET A 96 18.18 -7.03 23.43
CA MET A 96 17.74 -6.06 22.42
C MET A 96 16.48 -6.49 21.67
N GLN A 97 16.36 -7.78 21.35
CA GLN A 97 15.15 -8.36 20.74
C GLN A 97 13.94 -8.18 21.66
N GLY A 98 14.06 -8.53 22.94
CA GLY A 98 12.98 -8.33 23.92
C GLY A 98 12.56 -6.86 24.05
N ILE A 99 13.52 -5.93 24.05
CA ILE A 99 13.20 -4.49 24.07
C ILE A 99 12.42 -4.09 22.81
N ILE A 100 12.83 -4.56 21.63
CA ILE A 100 12.15 -4.24 20.38
C ILE A 100 10.73 -4.82 20.36
N GLU A 101 10.54 -6.04 20.85
CA GLU A 101 9.22 -6.68 21.01
C GLU A 101 8.33 -5.85 21.95
N ASP A 102 8.83 -5.49 23.13
CA ASP A 102 8.10 -4.65 24.09
C ASP A 102 7.70 -3.28 23.51
N GLN A 103 8.58 -2.64 22.72
CA GLN A 103 8.25 -1.38 22.06
C GLN A 103 7.21 -1.57 20.97
N THR A 104 7.31 -2.64 20.18
CA THR A 104 6.34 -2.96 19.13
C THR A 104 4.95 -3.13 19.72
N GLU A 105 4.80 -3.88 20.83
CA GLU A 105 3.52 -4.01 21.53
C GLU A 105 2.97 -2.66 22.02
N LYS A 106 3.84 -1.77 22.52
CA LYS A 106 3.42 -0.43 22.97
C LYS A 106 2.92 0.42 21.79
N TYR A 107 3.60 0.38 20.66
CA TYR A 107 3.18 1.11 19.46
C TYR A 107 1.87 0.55 18.89
N GLU A 108 1.67 -0.77 18.90
CA GLU A 108 0.39 -1.38 18.52
C GLU A 108 -0.75 -0.92 19.43
N ARG A 109 -0.53 -0.87 20.74
CA ARG A 109 -1.54 -0.34 21.69
C ARG A 109 -1.83 1.13 21.45
N LEU A 110 -0.81 1.96 21.25
CA LEU A 110 -0.98 3.38 20.93
C LEU A 110 -1.77 3.55 19.62
N LEU A 111 -1.47 2.75 18.60
CA LEU A 111 -2.20 2.78 17.34
C LEU A 111 -3.67 2.43 17.52
N SER A 112 -3.98 1.41 18.34
CA SER A 112 -5.37 1.05 18.69
C SER A 112 -6.10 2.22 19.35
N ILE A 113 -5.47 2.86 20.34
CA ILE A 113 -6.05 4.02 21.04
C ILE A 113 -6.27 5.17 20.06
N THR A 114 -5.31 5.45 19.16
CA THR A 114 -5.48 6.52 18.18
C THR A 114 -6.60 6.23 17.20
N GLN A 115 -6.79 4.96 16.79
CA GLN A 115 -7.90 4.57 15.93
C GLN A 115 -9.25 4.75 16.64
N GLU A 116 -9.34 4.32 17.91
CA GLU A 116 -10.53 4.54 18.73
C GLU A 116 -10.85 6.04 18.89
N MET A 117 -9.83 6.88 19.11
CA MET A 117 -10.00 8.33 19.17
C MET A 117 -10.46 8.95 17.83
N GLU A 118 -9.95 8.46 16.70
CA GLU A 118 -10.40 8.89 15.38
C GLU A 118 -11.87 8.52 15.12
N ASP A 119 -12.26 7.29 15.49
CA ASP A 119 -13.64 6.83 15.37
C ASP A 119 -14.59 7.67 16.25
N GLU A 120 -14.19 8.00 17.49
CA GLU A 120 -14.95 8.90 18.37
C GLU A 120 -15.09 10.31 17.79
N LEU A 121 -14.02 10.86 17.22
CA LEU A 121 -14.05 12.18 16.58
C LEU A 121 -14.99 12.20 15.37
N ASP A 122 -15.01 11.14 14.57
CA ASP A 122 -15.89 11.04 13.41
C ASP A 122 -17.36 10.89 13.82
N LEU A 123 -17.66 10.13 14.88
CA LEU A 123 -19.01 10.10 15.47
C LEU A 123 -19.43 11.49 15.98
N ALA A 124 -18.54 12.20 16.67
CA ALA A 124 -18.81 13.55 17.16
C ALA A 124 -19.08 14.52 15.99
N ARG A 125 -18.27 14.48 14.93
CA ARG A 125 -18.48 15.27 13.71
C ARG A 125 -19.82 14.96 13.05
N GLN A 126 -20.17 13.69 12.90
CA GLN A 126 -21.47 13.28 12.34
C GLN A 126 -22.63 13.83 13.17
N SER A 127 -22.54 13.79 14.51
CA SER A 127 -23.57 14.35 15.39
C SER A 127 -23.72 15.87 15.24
N LEU A 128 -22.61 16.61 15.09
CA LEU A 128 -22.62 18.05 14.84
C LEU A 128 -23.23 18.36 13.47
N HIS A 129 -22.84 17.62 12.43
CA HIS A 129 -23.43 17.76 11.10
C HIS A 129 -24.93 17.48 11.09
N ALA A 130 -25.39 16.48 11.84
CA ALA A 130 -26.82 16.19 11.99
C ALA A 130 -27.56 17.33 12.69
N ARG A 131 -26.98 17.88 13.78
CA ARG A 131 -27.54 19.03 14.51
C ARG A 131 -27.60 20.27 13.63
N ASP A 132 -26.51 20.60 12.96
CA ASP A 132 -26.40 21.79 12.12
C ASP A 132 -27.30 21.66 10.88
N GLY A 133 -27.42 20.46 10.30
CA GLY A 133 -28.38 20.14 9.25
C GLY A 133 -29.83 20.36 9.70
N TRP A 134 -30.19 19.89 10.90
CA TRP A 134 -31.51 20.16 11.48
C TRP A 134 -31.72 21.67 11.72
N PHE A 135 -30.75 22.37 12.31
CA PHE A 135 -30.86 23.80 12.57
C PHE A 135 -31.07 24.60 11.28
N ASN A 136 -30.28 24.33 10.25
CA ASN A 136 -30.40 24.98 8.94
C ASN A 136 -31.75 24.70 8.26
N ALA A 137 -32.29 23.49 8.41
CA ALA A 137 -33.62 23.17 7.90
C ALA A 137 -34.76 23.90 8.64
N ASN A 138 -34.55 24.23 9.92
CA ASN A 138 -35.59 24.82 10.78
C ASN A 138 -35.43 26.33 11.02
N ILE A 139 -34.32 26.95 10.64
CA ILE A 139 -34.01 28.35 10.98
C ILE A 139 -35.09 29.33 10.53
N SER A 140 -35.60 29.20 9.30
CA SER A 140 -36.65 30.08 8.77
C SER A 140 -37.96 29.95 9.55
N SER A 141 -38.32 28.73 9.96
CA SER A 141 -39.50 28.49 10.80
C SER A 141 -39.34 29.12 12.18
N LEU A 142 -38.16 29.00 12.80
CA LEU A 142 -37.87 29.61 14.10
C LEU A 142 -37.85 31.14 14.03
N GLU A 143 -37.31 31.72 12.96
CA GLU A 143 -37.35 33.15 12.70
C GLU A 143 -38.79 33.65 12.60
N SER A 144 -39.64 32.97 11.82
CA SER A 144 -41.07 33.32 11.69
C SER A 144 -41.81 33.28 13.03
N VAL A 145 -41.56 32.27 13.87
CA VAL A 145 -42.14 32.19 15.22
C VAL A 145 -41.62 33.32 16.10
N SER A 146 -40.34 33.68 15.98
CA SER A 146 -39.76 34.79 16.74
C SER A 146 -40.37 36.14 16.37
N GLU A 147 -40.71 36.35 15.09
CA GLU A 147 -41.41 37.53 14.61
C GLU A 147 -42.82 37.60 15.22
N ILE A 148 -43.57 36.50 15.14
CA ILE A 148 -44.93 36.41 15.72
C ILE A 148 -44.91 36.66 17.24
N ILE A 149 -43.93 36.12 17.98
CA ILE A 149 -43.80 36.36 19.42
C ILE A 149 -43.51 37.84 19.71
N LYS A 150 -42.65 38.48 18.92
CA LYS A 150 -42.37 39.92 19.05
C LYS A 150 -43.62 40.74 18.77
N GLU A 151 -44.36 40.42 17.71
CA GLU A 151 -45.64 41.05 17.39
C GLU A 151 -46.62 40.91 18.54
N TRP A 152 -46.81 39.70 19.08
CA TRP A 152 -47.69 39.46 20.21
C TRP A 152 -47.26 40.24 21.47
N ARG A 153 -45.96 40.27 21.78
CA ARG A 153 -45.42 41.07 22.89
C ARG A 153 -45.66 42.57 22.68
N ASN A 154 -45.50 43.07 21.46
CA ASN A 154 -45.77 44.47 21.13
C ASN A 154 -47.25 44.80 21.36
N ILE A 155 -48.16 43.91 20.94
CA ILE A 155 -49.61 44.01 21.19
C ILE A 155 -49.91 44.06 22.70
N GLN A 156 -49.31 43.16 23.50
CA GLN A 156 -49.47 43.17 24.96
C GLN A 156 -48.94 44.46 25.61
N GLY A 157 -47.88 45.05 25.04
CA GLY A 157 -47.31 46.33 25.48
C GLY A 157 -48.07 47.58 24.97
N GLY A 158 -49.24 47.41 24.33
CA GLY A 158 -50.04 48.50 23.78
C GLY A 158 -49.48 49.13 22.49
N LYS A 159 -48.38 48.58 21.96
CA LYS A 159 -47.80 48.95 20.67
C LYS A 159 -48.37 48.02 19.61
N PHE A 160 -49.57 48.30 19.16
CA PHE A 160 -50.11 47.57 18.01
C PHE A 160 -49.20 47.83 16.80
N PRO A 161 -48.89 46.80 16.00
CA PRO A 161 -48.25 47.04 14.73
C PRO A 161 -49.07 48.09 13.99
N GLU A 162 -48.40 49.10 13.43
CA GLU A 162 -49.07 49.96 12.47
C GLU A 162 -49.70 49.00 11.46
N VAL A 163 -51.01 49.16 11.26
CA VAL A 163 -51.66 48.58 10.10
C VAL A 163 -50.90 49.21 8.95
N LYS A 164 -49.83 48.55 8.44
CA LYS A 164 -49.48 48.65 7.04
C LYS A 164 -50.83 48.51 6.39
N GLU A 165 -51.30 49.56 5.73
CA GLU A 165 -52.50 49.49 4.93
C GLU A 165 -52.32 48.25 4.07
N SER A 166 -52.89 47.14 4.55
CA SER A 166 -53.24 46.04 3.71
C SER A 166 -54.18 46.77 2.78
N SER A 167 -53.67 47.09 1.59
CA SER A 167 -54.48 47.02 0.40
C SER A 167 -55.14 45.65 0.46
N GLY A 168 -56.24 45.57 1.22
CA GLY A 168 -57.29 44.62 0.92
C GLY A 168 -57.62 44.86 -0.54
N PRO A 169 -57.95 43.82 -1.31
CA PRO A 169 -58.05 43.90 -2.76
C PRO A 169 -59.16 44.82 -3.31
N GLY A 170 -59.73 45.72 -2.50
CA GLY A 170 -60.61 46.78 -2.92
C GLY A 170 -60.27 48.05 -2.17
N GLY A 171 -59.64 49.02 -2.84
CA GLY A 171 -59.55 50.39 -2.35
C GLY A 171 -60.96 50.87 -1.97
N GLY A 172 -61.07 51.62 -0.86
CA GLY A 172 -62.37 52.01 -0.31
C GLY A 172 -63.30 52.61 -1.36
N LYS A 173 -64.62 52.38 -1.22
CA LYS A 173 -65.68 52.81 -2.15
C LYS A 173 -65.47 54.22 -2.72
N SER A 174 -65.03 55.17 -1.89
CA SER A 174 -64.76 56.55 -2.30
C SER A 174 -63.59 56.70 -3.30
N ALA A 175 -62.51 55.92 -3.15
CA ALA A 175 -61.36 55.92 -4.05
C ALA A 175 -61.68 55.26 -5.39
N PHE A 176 -62.44 54.16 -5.38
CA PHE A 176 -62.94 53.52 -6.59
C PHE A 176 -63.88 54.45 -7.35
N VAL A 177 -64.88 55.01 -6.67
CA VAL A 177 -65.89 55.91 -7.27
C VAL A 177 -65.23 57.14 -7.88
N SER A 178 -64.26 57.76 -7.20
CA SER A 178 -63.54 58.93 -7.72
C SER A 178 -62.64 58.61 -8.92
N SER A 179 -62.07 57.40 -8.99
CA SER A 179 -61.23 56.98 -10.12
C SER A 179 -62.09 56.64 -11.34
N VAL A 180 -63.16 55.88 -11.15
CA VAL A 180 -64.07 55.43 -12.22
C VAL A 180 -64.96 56.57 -12.74
N ALA A 181 -65.32 57.54 -11.89
CA ALA A 181 -66.07 58.73 -12.32
C ALA A 181 -65.28 59.67 -13.25
N LYS A 182 -63.96 59.49 -13.41
CA LYS A 182 -63.17 60.22 -14.42
C LYS A 182 -63.46 59.73 -15.85
N ILE A 183 -64.04 58.52 -16.00
CA ILE A 183 -64.41 57.99 -17.32
C ILE A 183 -65.58 58.80 -17.88
N LYS A 184 -65.39 59.34 -19.09
CA LYS A 184 -66.38 60.19 -19.77
C LYS A 184 -67.72 59.47 -19.96
N GLY A 185 -68.74 59.89 -19.21
CA GLY A 185 -70.09 59.31 -19.24
C GLY A 185 -70.42 58.37 -18.06
N LEU A 186 -69.48 58.20 -17.11
CA LEU A 186 -69.73 57.59 -15.80
C LEU A 186 -69.78 58.69 -14.73
N GLY A 187 -70.97 58.98 -14.22
CA GLY A 187 -71.12 59.81 -13.02
C GLY A 187 -70.92 58.99 -11.74
N ALA A 188 -70.81 59.67 -10.59
CA ALA A 188 -70.60 59.05 -9.28
C ALA A 188 -71.58 57.90 -8.99
N VAL A 189 -72.87 58.07 -9.30
CA VAL A 189 -73.92 57.06 -9.08
C VAL A 189 -73.67 55.77 -9.90
N LYS A 190 -73.16 55.91 -11.12
CA LYS A 190 -72.85 54.74 -11.96
C LYS A 190 -71.60 54.00 -11.47
N ALA A 191 -70.62 54.74 -10.96
CA ALA A 191 -69.43 54.14 -10.36
C ALA A 191 -69.76 53.46 -9.03
N GLU A 192 -70.71 53.99 -8.24
CA GLU A 192 -71.21 53.33 -7.04
C GLU A 192 -71.93 52.02 -7.36
N ASN A 193 -72.79 52.00 -8.39
CA ASN A 193 -73.47 50.77 -8.82
C ASN A 193 -72.48 49.68 -9.29
N LEU A 194 -71.35 50.05 -9.90
CA LEU A 194 -70.29 49.10 -10.25
C LEU A 194 -69.60 48.55 -9.00
N TYR A 195 -69.35 49.40 -8.01
CA TYR A 195 -68.79 48.97 -6.73
C TYR A 195 -69.72 48.00 -5.99
N ASP A 196 -71.01 48.32 -5.96
CA ASP A 196 -72.03 47.50 -5.30
C ASP A 196 -72.32 46.20 -6.06
N ALA A 197 -71.99 46.14 -7.36
CA ALA A 197 -72.05 44.92 -8.18
C ALA A 197 -70.82 44.01 -8.05
N GLY A 198 -69.81 44.41 -7.26
CA GLY A 198 -68.63 43.59 -6.96
C GLY A 198 -67.35 43.97 -7.71
N PHE A 199 -67.33 45.09 -8.44
CA PHE A 199 -66.10 45.62 -9.05
C PHE A 199 -65.45 46.62 -8.10
N HIS A 200 -64.37 46.22 -7.43
CA HIS A 200 -63.77 47.02 -6.37
C HIS A 200 -62.48 47.74 -6.79
N THR A 201 -61.93 47.40 -7.96
CA THR A 201 -60.74 48.01 -8.54
C THR A 201 -60.90 48.35 -10.03
N VAL A 202 -60.07 49.26 -10.53
CA VAL A 202 -60.03 49.58 -11.98
C VAL A 202 -59.57 48.35 -12.79
N ASP A 203 -58.76 47.48 -12.21
CA ASP A 203 -58.31 46.25 -12.86
C ASP A 203 -59.43 45.21 -13.00
N ASP A 204 -60.39 45.18 -12.06
CA ASP A 204 -61.62 44.37 -12.19
C ASP A 204 -62.42 44.84 -13.41
N LEU A 205 -62.51 46.15 -13.65
CA LEU A 205 -63.20 46.72 -14.82
C LEU A 205 -62.45 46.49 -16.14
N LYS A 206 -61.11 46.40 -16.10
CA LYS A 206 -60.28 46.09 -17.28
C LYS A 206 -60.43 44.63 -17.72
N SER A 207 -60.59 43.73 -16.75
CA SER A 207 -60.70 42.29 -16.96
C SER A 207 -62.15 41.81 -17.17
N ALA A 208 -63.14 42.58 -16.73
CA ALA A 208 -64.56 42.30 -16.94
C ALA A 208 -64.97 42.32 -18.42
N SER A 209 -65.90 41.44 -18.79
CA SER A 209 -66.50 41.46 -20.12
C SER A 209 -67.55 42.58 -20.23
N THR A 210 -67.88 42.98 -21.46
CA THR A 210 -68.96 43.97 -21.67
C THR A 210 -70.33 43.45 -21.23
N GLU A 211 -70.51 42.14 -21.15
CA GLU A 211 -71.75 41.51 -20.70
C GLU A 211 -71.88 41.58 -19.17
N ASP A 212 -70.79 41.34 -18.44
CA ASP A 212 -70.75 41.42 -16.97
C ASP A 212 -71.12 42.83 -16.49
N ILE A 213 -70.59 43.86 -17.17
CA ILE A 213 -70.90 45.26 -16.85
C ILE A 213 -72.30 45.66 -17.34
N ALA A 214 -72.80 45.10 -18.43
CA ALA A 214 -74.16 45.38 -18.92
C ALA A 214 -75.25 44.79 -18.02
N GLY A 215 -74.96 43.75 -17.26
CA GLY A 215 -75.84 43.19 -16.23
C GLY A 215 -76.02 44.10 -15.01
N VAL A 216 -75.17 45.11 -14.83
CA VAL A 216 -75.23 46.05 -13.70
C VAL A 216 -76.34 47.09 -13.90
N VAL A 217 -77.10 47.35 -12.85
CA VAL A 217 -78.22 48.30 -12.85
C VAL A 217 -77.76 49.69 -13.31
N GLY A 218 -78.37 50.20 -14.39
CA GLY A 218 -78.03 51.50 -14.97
C GLY A 218 -77.03 51.46 -16.13
N PHE A 219 -76.61 50.26 -16.56
CA PHE A 219 -75.80 50.03 -17.74
C PHE A 219 -76.58 49.32 -18.85
N THR A 220 -76.36 49.78 -20.08
CA THR A 220 -76.72 49.11 -21.34
C THR A 220 -75.45 48.60 -22.01
N ASN A 221 -75.55 47.72 -23.00
CA ASN A 221 -74.39 47.24 -23.79
C ASN A 221 -73.52 48.39 -24.33
N LEU A 222 -74.14 49.51 -24.74
CA LEU A 222 -73.42 50.68 -25.24
C LEU A 222 -72.64 51.41 -24.13
N SER A 223 -73.22 51.54 -22.92
CA SER A 223 -72.50 52.15 -21.80
C SER A 223 -71.46 51.22 -21.21
N ALA A 224 -71.71 49.91 -21.14
CA ALA A 224 -70.75 48.91 -20.66
C ALA A 224 -69.49 48.88 -21.54
N SER A 225 -69.65 48.93 -22.87
CA SER A 225 -68.52 49.05 -23.80
C SER A 225 -67.69 50.33 -23.56
N LYS A 226 -68.33 51.44 -23.19
CA LYS A 226 -67.63 52.69 -22.84
C LYS A 226 -66.87 52.58 -21.51
N VAL A 227 -67.40 51.83 -20.54
CA VAL A 227 -66.72 51.57 -19.25
C VAL A 227 -65.46 50.76 -19.48
N VAL A 228 -65.54 49.63 -20.18
CA VAL A 228 -64.37 48.75 -20.43
C VAL A 228 -63.30 49.51 -21.22
N LYS A 229 -63.69 50.27 -22.24
CA LYS A 229 -62.75 51.10 -23.01
C LYS A 229 -62.12 52.20 -22.15
N GLY A 230 -62.94 52.95 -21.41
CA GLY A 230 -62.45 54.01 -20.54
C GLY A 230 -61.60 53.51 -19.36
N ALA A 231 -61.88 52.30 -18.85
CA ALA A 231 -61.08 51.66 -17.83
C ALA A 231 -59.71 51.24 -18.37
N LYS A 232 -59.61 50.80 -19.63
CA LYS A 232 -58.32 50.53 -20.30
C LYS A 232 -57.49 51.79 -20.57
N GLU A 233 -58.13 52.95 -20.66
CA GLU A 233 -57.48 54.25 -20.86
C GLU A 233 -57.03 54.92 -19.54
N LEU A 234 -57.40 54.36 -18.39
CA LEU A 234 -56.98 54.76 -17.04
C LEU A 234 -55.79 53.92 -16.53
#